data_AF-A0A6C0LVC5-F1
#
_entry.id   AF-A0A6C0LVC5-F1
#
_cell.length_a   1.000
_cell.length_b   1.000
_cell.length_c   1.000
_cell.angle_alpha   90.00
_cell.angle_beta   90.00
_cell.angle_gamma   90.00
#
_symmetry.space_group_name_H-M   'P 1'
#
loop_
_entity.id
_entity.type
_entity.pdbx_description
1 polymer ?
#
loop_
_entity_poly.entity_id
_entity_poly.type
_entity_poly.pdbx_seq_one_letter_code
_entity_poly.pdbx_strand_id
1 'polypeptide(L)'
;MSWKKCYSGSNNLYLDHPPIMNDGRNFATLRPDEQINQDVLDENKIMSSSAYRSFLMRNADHMITNNQIEACSTANCFRGFKKPEGGQPNQPYFYVSAFDNTKPFGYSDSDMKNVYLTREQLQSRMVAPTLKIEK
;
A
#
# COMPACT_ATOMS: atom_id res chain seq x y z
N MET A 1 -7.25 -20.84 -18.71
CA MET A 1 -6.46 -20.12 -19.72
C MET A 1 -7.41 -19.34 -20.63
N SER A 2 -7.50 -18.02 -20.48
CA SER A 2 -8.27 -17.14 -21.37
C SER A 2 -7.33 -16.13 -22.03
N TRP A 3 -7.40 -16.15 -23.35
CA TRP A 3 -6.49 -15.74 -24.40
C TRP A 3 -6.72 -14.29 -24.82
N LYS A 4 -6.46 -13.31 -23.96
CA LYS A 4 -6.23 -11.95 -24.45
C LYS A 4 -4.87 -11.95 -25.18
N LYS A 5 -4.87 -12.46 -26.41
CA LYS A 5 -3.67 -12.67 -27.24
C LYS A 5 -3.06 -11.31 -27.57
N CYS A 6 -1.86 -11.05 -27.04
CA CYS A 6 -1.00 -10.00 -27.52
C CYS A 6 -0.47 -10.41 -28.90
N TYR A 7 -0.97 -9.78 -29.97
CA TYR A 7 -0.47 -9.93 -31.35
C TYR A 7 0.67 -8.94 -31.67
N SER A 8 1.13 -8.20 -30.66
CA SER A 8 2.29 -7.32 -30.70
C SER A 8 3.40 -7.98 -29.88
N GLY A 9 4.65 -7.91 -30.34
CA GLY A 9 5.83 -8.49 -29.67
C GLY A 9 6.18 -7.85 -28.32
N SER A 10 5.24 -7.15 -27.68
CA SER A 10 5.39 -6.55 -26.36
C SER A 10 4.42 -7.23 -25.38
N ASN A 11 4.96 -7.71 -24.27
CA ASN A 11 4.20 -8.40 -23.22
C ASN A 11 3.47 -7.42 -22.27
N ASN A 12 3.11 -6.24 -22.77
CA ASN A 12 2.51 -5.17 -22.00
C ASN A 12 1.04 -4.98 -22.41
N LEU A 13 0.12 -5.27 -21.49
CA LEU A 13 -1.32 -5.15 -21.70
C LEU A 13 -1.78 -3.68 -21.79
N TYR A 14 -0.99 -2.75 -21.24
CA TYR A 14 -1.31 -1.32 -21.16
C TYR A 14 -0.28 -0.54 -21.99
N LEU A 15 -0.64 -0.17 -23.22
CA LEU A 15 0.29 0.53 -24.15
C LEU A 15 0.82 1.86 -23.61
N ASP A 16 0.01 2.59 -22.83
CA ASP A 16 0.38 3.90 -22.27
C ASP A 16 1.20 3.80 -20.98
N HIS A 17 1.55 2.59 -20.56
CA HIS A 17 2.27 2.35 -19.31
C HIS A 17 3.61 1.69 -19.60
N PRO A 18 4.66 1.94 -18.78
CA PRO A 18 5.94 1.26 -18.94
C PRO A 18 5.77 -0.26 -18.84
N PRO A 19 6.58 -1.05 -19.57
CA PRO A 19 6.45 -2.50 -19.55
C PRO A 19 6.69 -3.06 -18.14
N ILE A 20 5.79 -3.93 -17.69
CA ILE A 20 5.91 -4.62 -16.40
C ILE A 20 6.93 -5.76 -16.56
N MET A 21 8.22 -5.44 -16.38
CA MET A 21 9.29 -6.43 -16.35
C MET A 21 9.53 -6.93 -14.93
N ASN A 22 9.73 -8.24 -14.75
CA ASN A 22 9.94 -8.86 -13.44
C ASN A 22 11.19 -8.33 -12.70
N ASP A 23 12.19 -7.82 -13.44
CA ASP A 23 13.42 -7.29 -12.84
C ASP A 23 13.33 -5.82 -12.39
N GLY A 24 12.18 -5.15 -12.59
CA GLY A 24 11.95 -3.78 -12.11
C GLY A 24 12.81 -2.69 -12.75
N ARG A 25 13.63 -2.98 -13.78
CA ARG A 25 14.58 -2.01 -14.37
C ARG A 25 13.93 -0.74 -14.94
N ASN A 26 12.66 -0.80 -15.36
CA ASN A 26 11.95 0.41 -15.83
C ASN A 26 11.67 1.43 -14.72
N PHE A 27 11.80 1.03 -13.45
CA PHE A 27 11.47 1.85 -12.29
C PHE A 27 12.67 2.07 -11.36
N ALA A 28 13.84 1.51 -11.68
CA ALA A 28 15.04 1.60 -10.87
C ALA A 28 16.06 2.52 -11.54
N THR A 29 16.25 3.72 -10.98
CA THR A 29 17.42 4.54 -11.29
C THR A 29 18.65 3.88 -10.68
N LEU A 30 19.60 3.43 -11.50
CA LEU A 30 20.85 2.77 -11.08
C LEU A 30 21.89 3.74 -10.48
N ARG A 31 21.45 4.87 -9.91
CA ARG A 31 22.35 5.79 -9.21
C ARG A 31 22.50 5.31 -7.77
N PRO A 32 23.73 5.03 -7.29
CA PRO A 32 23.95 4.73 -5.89
C PRO A 32 23.61 5.95 -5.03
N ASP A 33 22.94 5.75 -3.90
CA ASP A 33 22.60 6.81 -2.94
C ASP A 33 23.84 7.58 -2.46
N GLU A 34 24.98 6.89 -2.37
CA GLU A 34 26.28 7.50 -2.02
C GLU A 34 26.68 8.58 -3.04
N GLN A 35 26.48 8.34 -4.34
CA GLN A 35 26.81 9.33 -5.36
C GLN A 35 25.94 10.58 -5.20
N ILE A 36 24.66 10.40 -4.92
CA ILE A 36 23.72 11.52 -4.69
C ILE A 36 24.16 12.33 -3.47
N ASN A 37 24.60 11.66 -2.40
CA ASN A 37 25.10 12.34 -1.22
C ASN A 37 26.38 13.12 -1.49
N GLN A 38 27.33 12.55 -2.25
CA GLN A 38 28.55 13.26 -2.66
C GLN A 38 28.22 14.50 -3.51
N ASP A 39 27.32 14.37 -4.48
CA ASP A 39 26.88 15.49 -5.31
C ASP A 39 26.27 16.61 -4.44
N VAL A 40 25.43 16.27 -3.44
CA VAL A 40 24.85 17.24 -2.50
C VAL A 40 25.93 17.93 -1.66
N LEU A 41 26.94 17.20 -1.20
CA LEU A 41 28.05 17.76 -0.43
C LEU A 41 28.88 18.73 -1.28
N ASP A 42 29.18 18.37 -2.52
CA ASP A 42 29.98 19.16 -3.46
C ASP A 42 29.24 20.43 -3.92
N GLU A 43 27.97 20.31 -4.32
CA GLU A 43 27.13 21.42 -4.77
C GLU A 43 26.93 22.47 -3.67
N ASN A 44 26.75 22.03 -2.43
CA ASN A 44 26.54 22.90 -1.27
C ASN A 44 27.83 23.27 -0.55
N LYS A 45 29.00 22.83 -1.05
CA LYS A 45 30.34 23.10 -0.49
C LYS A 45 30.44 22.75 1.00
N ILE A 46 29.86 21.62 1.39
CA ILE A 46 29.78 21.17 2.78
C ILE A 46 31.04 20.39 3.14
N MET A 47 31.97 21.04 3.84
CA MET A 47 33.26 20.46 4.20
C MET A 47 33.32 19.83 5.59
N SER A 48 32.30 20.03 6.44
CA SER A 48 32.32 19.58 7.84
C SER A 48 31.05 18.84 8.25
N SER A 49 31.20 17.89 9.18
CA SER A 49 30.06 17.10 9.67
C SER A 49 29.01 17.94 10.43
N SER A 50 29.42 19.06 11.02
CA SER A 50 28.48 20.00 11.67
C SER A 50 27.67 20.79 10.64
N ALA A 51 28.33 21.27 9.57
CA ALA A 51 27.66 21.94 8.47
C ALA A 51 26.68 20.99 7.75
N TYR A 52 27.06 19.72 7.57
CA TYR A 52 26.18 18.72 6.97
C TYR A 52 24.91 18.49 7.80
N ARG A 53 25.03 18.29 9.11
CA ARG A 53 23.87 18.15 10.00
C ARG A 53 22.98 19.40 9.97
N SER A 54 23.58 20.59 9.97
CA SER A 54 22.85 21.86 9.91
C SER A 54 22.11 22.03 8.58
N PHE A 55 22.73 21.61 7.48
CA PHE A 55 22.12 21.62 6.15
C PHE A 55 20.92 20.67 6.09
N LEU A 56 21.07 19.43 6.57
CA LEU A 56 19.97 18.47 6.61
C LEU A 56 18.81 18.99 7.46
N MET A 57 19.08 19.54 8.64
CA MET A 57 18.03 20.07 9.52
C MET A 57 17.24 21.22 8.88
N ARG A 58 17.91 22.10 8.12
CA ARG A 58 17.27 23.24 7.46
C ARG A 58 16.50 22.86 6.21
N ASN A 59 16.91 21.79 5.52
CA ASN A 59 16.34 21.37 4.24
C ASN A 59 15.54 20.07 4.33
N ALA A 60 15.37 19.48 5.53
CA ALA A 60 14.76 18.18 5.75
C ALA A 60 13.39 18.06 5.07
N ASP A 61 12.50 19.03 5.31
CA ASP A 61 11.14 19.01 4.78
C ASP A 61 11.11 19.00 3.24
N HIS A 62 11.99 19.79 2.62
CA HIS A 62 12.11 19.86 1.17
C HIS A 62 12.70 18.57 0.58
N MET A 63 13.73 18.00 1.22
CA MET A 63 14.33 16.72 0.80
C MET A 63 13.32 15.58 0.90
N ILE A 64 12.59 15.50 2.01
CA ILE A 64 11.54 14.49 2.21
C ILE A 64 10.45 14.65 1.14
N THR A 65 9.98 15.86 0.91
CA THR A 65 8.92 16.13 -0.08
C THR A 65 9.37 15.77 -1.50
N ASN A 66 10.59 16.12 -1.88
CA ASN A 66 11.13 15.81 -3.21
C ASN A 66 11.35 14.31 -3.39
N ASN A 67 11.89 13.61 -2.38
CA ASN A 67 12.04 12.16 -2.42
C ASN A 67 10.67 11.47 -2.55
N GLN A 68 9.64 11.98 -1.87
CA GLN A 68 8.28 11.47 -2.00
C GLN A 68 7.73 11.70 -3.41
N ILE A 69 7.94 12.88 -4.01
CA ILE A 69 7.50 13.19 -5.38
C ILE A 69 8.24 12.31 -6.39
N GLU A 70 9.55 12.14 -6.24
CA GLU A 70 10.38 11.32 -7.13
C GLU A 70 9.97 9.86 -7.07
N ALA A 71 9.83 9.30 -5.86
CA ALA A 71 9.32 7.94 -5.66
C ALA A 71 7.90 7.76 -6.24
N CYS A 72 7.07 8.80 -6.15
CA CYS A 72 5.73 8.78 -6.72
C CYS A 72 5.74 8.87 -8.25
N SER A 73 6.70 9.60 -8.82
CA SER A 73 6.84 9.79 -10.26
C SER A 73 7.23 8.50 -11.00
N THR A 74 8.04 7.65 -10.36
CA THR A 74 8.41 6.33 -10.88
C THR A 74 7.31 5.30 -10.67
N ALA A 75 6.57 5.38 -9.55
CA ALA A 75 5.56 4.39 -9.17
C ALA A 75 4.13 4.65 -9.71
N ASN A 76 3.96 5.53 -10.69
CA ASN A 76 2.64 5.95 -11.21
C ASN A 76 1.66 6.32 -10.08
N CYS A 77 2.20 6.97 -9.06
CA CYS A 77 1.46 7.20 -7.84
C CYS A 77 0.50 8.38 -8.09
N PHE A 78 -0.77 8.12 -7.79
CA PHE A 78 -1.94 8.79 -8.33
C PHE A 78 -1.90 10.32 -8.09
N ARG A 79 -1.42 11.10 -9.07
CA ARG A 79 -1.54 12.58 -9.13
C ARG A 79 -2.97 13.07 -9.43
N GLY A 80 -3.97 12.33 -8.98
CA GLY A 80 -5.37 12.52 -9.36
C GLY A 80 -6.39 11.89 -8.42
N PHE A 81 -6.01 11.46 -7.21
CA PHE A 81 -7.01 11.15 -6.19
C PHE A 81 -7.69 12.44 -5.75
N LYS A 82 -8.72 12.86 -6.51
CA LYS A 82 -9.77 13.67 -5.93
C LYS A 82 -10.40 12.81 -4.84
N LYS A 83 -10.37 13.32 -3.60
CA LYS A 83 -11.16 12.73 -2.52
C LYS A 83 -12.59 12.57 -3.08
N PRO A 84 -13.21 11.38 -3.04
CA PRO A 84 -14.53 11.22 -3.62
C PRO A 84 -15.45 12.28 -2.99
N GLU A 85 -15.95 13.19 -3.82
CA GLU A 85 -16.94 14.18 -3.40
C GLU A 85 -18.20 13.40 -3.04
N GLY A 86 -18.51 13.33 -1.74
CA GLY A 86 -19.51 12.41 -1.19
C GLY A 86 -18.92 11.27 -0.36
N GLY A 87 -17.69 11.41 0.14
CA GLY A 87 -17.10 10.50 1.11
C GLY A 87 -18.04 10.27 2.29
N GLN A 88 -18.69 9.11 2.30
CA GLN A 88 -19.18 8.52 3.53
C GLN A 88 -18.05 8.65 4.56
N PRO A 89 -18.33 9.11 5.79
CA PRO A 89 -17.29 9.19 6.81
C PRO A 89 -16.59 7.83 6.89
N ASN A 90 -15.27 7.84 7.13
CA ASN A 90 -14.44 6.62 7.23
C ASN A 90 -14.84 5.82 8.47
N GLN A 91 -16.07 5.32 8.49
CA GLN A 91 -16.69 4.59 9.57
C GLN A 91 -16.49 3.11 9.30
N PRO A 92 -16.03 2.34 10.30
CA PRO A 92 -15.92 0.90 10.18
C PRO A 92 -17.27 0.30 9.76
N TYR A 93 -17.22 -0.71 8.88
CA TYR A 93 -18.41 -1.48 8.55
C TYR A 93 -18.81 -2.34 9.76
N PHE A 94 -20.07 -2.22 10.21
CA PHE A 94 -20.63 -3.03 11.29
C PHE A 94 -21.49 -4.16 10.71
N TYR A 95 -21.19 -5.39 11.12
CA TYR A 95 -21.98 -6.57 10.79
C TYR A 95 -23.26 -6.61 11.63
N VAL A 96 -24.38 -6.99 11.02
CA VAL A 96 -25.70 -7.05 11.69
C VAL A 96 -25.76 -8.20 12.71
N SER A 97 -25.07 -9.30 12.41
CA SER A 97 -25.04 -10.49 13.28
C SER A 97 -23.75 -11.28 13.05
N ALA A 98 -23.46 -12.24 13.94
CA ALA A 98 -22.33 -13.16 13.76
C ALA A 98 -22.41 -13.97 12.45
N PHE A 99 -23.62 -14.15 11.90
CA PHE A 99 -23.87 -14.91 10.67
C PHE A 99 -23.97 -14.03 9.43
N ASP A 100 -23.69 -12.73 9.56
CA ASP A 100 -23.67 -11.80 8.45
C ASP A 100 -22.40 -11.98 7.61
N ASN A 101 -22.57 -12.47 6.38
CA ASN A 101 -21.48 -12.74 5.43
C ASN A 101 -21.32 -11.64 4.38
N THR A 102 -21.87 -10.44 4.63
CA THR A 102 -21.72 -9.29 3.73
C THR A 102 -20.26 -8.88 3.57
N LYS A 103 -19.87 -8.59 2.31
CA LYS A 103 -18.53 -8.12 1.97
C LYS A 103 -18.62 -6.65 1.57
N PRO A 104 -18.32 -5.69 2.48
CA PRO A 104 -18.34 -4.27 2.16
C PRO A 104 -17.26 -3.91 1.14
N PHE A 105 -17.35 -2.69 0.59
CA PHE A 105 -16.32 -2.17 -0.30
C PHE A 105 -14.93 -2.18 0.37
N GLY A 106 -13.91 -2.67 -0.35
CA GLY A 106 -12.55 -2.82 0.19
C GLY A 106 -12.35 -4.03 1.09
N TYR A 107 -13.32 -4.94 1.20
CA TYR A 107 -13.17 -6.17 1.97
C TYR A 107 -12.02 -7.03 1.43
N SER A 108 -11.04 -7.30 2.29
CA SER A 108 -9.90 -8.19 2.02
C SER A 108 -10.10 -9.53 2.72
N ASP A 109 -9.88 -10.61 1.97
CA ASP A 109 -9.87 -12.00 2.44
C ASP A 109 -8.44 -12.38 2.89
N SER A 110 -8.31 -12.99 4.07
CA SER A 110 -7.05 -13.56 4.56
C SER A 110 -7.31 -14.81 5.40
N ASP A 111 -6.36 -15.76 5.42
CA ASP A 111 -6.53 -17.02 6.14
C ASP A 111 -6.76 -16.79 7.63
N MET A 112 -5.98 -15.89 8.24
CA MET A 112 -6.13 -15.51 9.65
C MET A 112 -7.51 -14.92 9.96
N LYS A 113 -8.03 -14.06 9.07
CA LYS A 113 -9.35 -13.45 9.22
C LYS A 113 -10.46 -14.50 9.10
N ASN A 114 -10.34 -15.43 8.17
CA ASN A 114 -11.29 -16.52 8.00
C ASN A 114 -11.32 -17.44 9.23
N VAL A 115 -10.16 -17.79 9.79
CA VAL A 115 -10.05 -18.58 11.03
C VAL A 115 -10.71 -17.85 12.20
N TYR A 116 -10.47 -16.54 12.35
CA TYR A 116 -11.09 -15.75 13.40
C TYR A 116 -12.61 -15.70 13.28
N LEU A 117 -13.14 -15.30 12.12
CA LEU A 117 -14.60 -15.14 11.91
C LEU A 117 -15.36 -16.47 12.09
N THR A 118 -14.81 -17.58 11.58
CA THR A 118 -15.42 -18.91 11.75
C THR A 118 -15.43 -19.37 13.20
N ARG A 119 -14.39 -19.04 13.98
CA ARG A 119 -14.35 -19.32 15.42
C ARG A 119 -15.42 -18.54 16.17
N GLU A 120 -15.59 -17.25 15.90
CA GLU A 120 -16.62 -16.42 16.54
C GLU A 120 -18.04 -16.92 16.18
N GLN A 121 -18.27 -17.32 14.92
CA GLN A 121 -19.51 -17.96 14.48
C GLN A 121 -19.82 -19.28 15.18
N LEU A 122 -18.79 -20.08 15.47
CA LEU A 122 -18.94 -21.32 16.23
C LEU A 122 -19.28 -21.01 17.68
N GLN A 123 -18.60 -20.03 18.28
CA GLN A 123 -18.82 -19.63 19.66
C GLN A 123 -20.22 -19.04 19.88
N SER A 124 -20.74 -18.27 18.92
CA SER A 124 -22.10 -17.72 18.99
C SER A 124 -23.20 -18.79 18.95
N ARG A 125 -22.86 -20.05 18.58
CA ARG A 125 -23.77 -21.21 18.60
C ARG A 125 -23.63 -22.06 19.86
N MET A 126 -22.72 -21.73 20.78
CA MET A 126 -22.59 -22.47 22.02
C MET A 126 -23.87 -22.31 22.86
N VAL A 127 -24.63 -23.39 22.97
CA VAL A 127 -25.79 -23.50 23.86
C VAL A 127 -25.46 -24.54 24.92
N ALA A 128 -25.57 -24.15 26.20
CA ALA A 128 -25.46 -25.09 27.30
C ALA A 128 -26.78 -25.89 27.42
N PRO A 129 -26.75 -27.23 27.39
CA PRO A 129 -27.95 -28.02 27.60
C PRO A 129 -28.45 -27.85 29.04
N THR A 130 -29.76 -27.64 29.20
CA THR A 130 -30.40 -27.61 30.51
C THR A 130 -30.97 -29.00 30.82
N LEU A 131 -30.48 -29.63 31.89
CA LEU A 131 -31.00 -30.89 32.37
C LEU A 131 -32.12 -30.59 33.38
N LYS A 132 -33.36 -30.98 33.04
CA LYS A 132 -34.46 -30.98 34.00
C LYS A 132 -34.35 -32.26 34.83
N ILE A 133 -34.11 -32.10 36.13
CA ILE A 133 -34.15 -33.22 37.08
C ILE A 133 -35.61 -33.40 37.49
N GLU A 134 -36.23 -34.50 37.08
CA GLU A 134 -37.58 -34.87 37.54
C GLU A 134 -37.51 -35.31 39.01
N LYS A 135 -38.50 -34.89 39.81
CA LYS A 135 -38.62 -35.24 41.22
C LYS A 135 -39.40 -36.54 41.40
#